data_AF-A0ABD2R133-F1
#
_entry.id   AF-A0ABD2R133-F1
#
_cell.length_a   1.000
_cell.length_b   1.000
_cell.length_c   1.000
_cell.angle_alpha   90.00
_cell.angle_beta   90.00
_cell.angle_gamma   90.00
#
_symmetry.space_group_name_H-M   'P 1'
#
loop_
_entity.id
_entity.type
_entity.pdbx_description
1 polymer ?
#
loop_
_entity_poly.entity_id
_entity_poly.type
_entity_poly.pdbx_seq_one_letter_code
_entity_poly.pdbx_strand_id
1 'polypeptide(L)'
;MVAMAALQSSFTSLSISSNSFLGQPFSPLPLCSPLVKSTQTPGSIVAKLKRWERKKCKPNCLPVLHKMHVKLGDTVKVISGHDKGKVGEITEIIKHNSKIVMREINLKTKHVKSRSEDEPAK
;
A
#
# COMPACT_ATOMS: atom_id res chain seq x y z
N MET A 1 26.51 51.52 -31.32
CA MET A 1 26.30 51.64 -32.77
C MET A 1 26.50 50.29 -33.42
N VAL A 2 25.67 50.01 -34.43
CA VAL A 2 25.33 48.75 -35.10
C VAL A 2 26.53 47.96 -35.65
N ALA A 3 26.46 46.62 -35.59
CA ALA A 3 27.04 45.73 -36.62
C ALA A 3 26.15 44.50 -36.82
N MET A 4 25.81 44.25 -38.09
CA MET A 4 24.83 43.30 -38.61
C MET A 4 25.49 42.01 -39.12
N ALA A 5 24.77 40.90 -38.97
CA ALA A 5 24.51 39.78 -39.91
C ALA A 5 25.59 39.16 -40.81
N ALA A 6 25.62 37.81 -40.84
CA ALA A 6 25.77 36.95 -42.04
C ALA A 6 25.45 35.48 -41.62
N LEU A 7 24.41 34.80 -42.15
CA LEU A 7 24.38 33.97 -43.38
C LEU A 7 25.16 32.63 -43.18
N GLN A 8 24.70 31.40 -43.44
CA GLN A 8 23.75 30.76 -44.38
C GLN A 8 23.32 29.39 -43.76
N SER A 9 22.35 28.58 -44.18
CA SER A 9 21.69 28.28 -45.46
C SER A 9 20.40 27.48 -45.15
N SER A 10 19.21 27.86 -45.67
CA SER A 10 18.46 27.19 -46.77
C SER A 10 18.62 25.66 -46.82
N PHE A 11 17.57 24.84 -46.90
CA PHE A 11 16.65 24.75 -48.05
C PHE A 11 15.23 24.29 -47.67
N THR A 12 14.27 24.89 -48.38
CA THR A 12 12.85 24.52 -48.47
C THR A 12 12.59 23.65 -49.70
N SER A 13 11.68 22.67 -49.61
CA SER A 13 10.82 22.17 -50.70
C SER A 13 9.92 21.06 -50.13
N LEU A 14 8.64 20.85 -50.47
CA LEU A 14 7.72 21.38 -51.47
C LEU A 14 6.28 21.09 -50.99
N SER A 15 5.37 21.98 -51.33
CA SER A 15 3.90 21.98 -51.20
C SER A 15 3.19 20.93 -52.07
N ILE A 16 1.95 20.53 -51.73
CA ILE A 16 0.63 20.78 -52.39
C ILE A 16 -0.34 19.73 -51.76
N SER A 17 -1.60 19.93 -51.36
CA SER A 17 -2.73 20.71 -51.90
C SER A 17 -3.78 21.07 -50.83
N SER A 18 -4.30 22.29 -50.93
CA SER A 18 -5.72 22.70 -50.98
C SER A 18 -6.81 21.83 -50.32
N ASN A 19 -7.51 22.37 -49.31
CA ASN A 19 -8.82 23.01 -49.51
C ASN A 19 -9.37 23.59 -48.19
N SER A 20 -9.88 24.82 -48.33
CA SER A 20 -10.59 25.65 -47.37
C SER A 20 -11.80 24.99 -46.72
N PHE A 21 -12.07 25.26 -45.44
CA PHE A 21 -13.37 25.82 -45.00
C PHE A 21 -13.34 26.23 -43.51
N LEU A 22 -13.96 27.36 -43.20
CA LEU A 22 -14.13 27.90 -41.85
C LEU A 22 -14.95 27.00 -40.90
N GLY A 23 -14.65 27.07 -39.61
CA GLY A 23 -15.49 26.60 -38.48
C GLY A 23 -14.97 25.31 -37.84
N GLN A 24 -14.93 25.07 -36.53
CA GLN A 24 -15.53 25.67 -35.33
C GLN A 24 -14.65 25.31 -34.12
N PRO A 25 -14.76 25.99 -32.96
CA PRO A 25 -14.01 25.65 -31.75
C PRO A 25 -14.67 24.47 -31.03
N PHE A 26 -13.95 23.35 -30.88
CA PHE A 26 -14.36 22.27 -29.97
C PHE A 26 -13.46 22.29 -28.75
N SER A 27 -14.01 22.77 -27.64
CA SER A 27 -13.49 22.55 -26.29
C SER A 27 -13.38 21.03 -26.02
N PRO A 28 -12.21 20.49 -25.67
CA PRO A 28 -12.17 19.13 -25.13
C PRO A 28 -12.69 19.17 -23.69
N LEU A 29 -13.78 18.45 -23.46
CA LEU A 29 -14.29 18.06 -22.16
C LEU A 29 -13.15 17.45 -21.30
N PRO A 30 -13.10 17.72 -19.98
CA PRO A 30 -12.15 17.03 -19.12
C PRO A 30 -12.57 15.56 -19.02
N LEU A 31 -11.74 14.69 -19.59
CA LEU A 31 -11.84 13.25 -19.42
C LEU A 31 -11.62 12.94 -17.94
N CYS A 32 -12.62 12.31 -17.32
CA CYS A 32 -12.60 11.79 -15.95
C CYS A 32 -11.24 11.20 -15.59
N SER A 33 -10.62 11.72 -14.53
CA SER A 33 -9.56 11.01 -13.83
C SER A 33 -10.15 9.72 -13.23
N PRO A 34 -9.59 8.54 -13.51
CA PRO A 34 -9.97 7.37 -12.73
C PRO A 34 -9.41 7.55 -11.31
N LEU A 35 -10.33 7.70 -10.35
CA LEU A 35 -10.05 7.51 -8.93
C LEU A 35 -9.64 6.05 -8.72
N VAL A 36 -8.34 5.78 -8.84
CA VAL A 36 -7.75 4.50 -8.45
C VAL A 36 -7.72 4.46 -6.92
N LYS A 37 -8.84 4.05 -6.30
CA LYS A 37 -8.80 3.47 -4.95
C LYS A 37 -8.19 2.08 -5.08
N SER A 38 -6.86 2.06 -5.17
CA SER A 38 -6.09 0.84 -4.99
C SER A 38 -6.14 0.51 -3.50
N THR A 39 -7.15 -0.26 -3.08
CA THR A 39 -7.07 -0.99 -1.82
C THR A 39 -6.01 -2.07 -2.01
N GLN A 40 -4.74 -1.67 -2.01
CA GLN A 40 -3.63 -2.57 -1.90
C GLN A 40 -3.68 -3.14 -0.49
N THR A 41 -4.33 -4.29 -0.34
CA THR A 41 -3.98 -5.19 0.76
C THR A 41 -2.46 -5.34 0.74
N PRO A 42 -1.75 -4.92 1.79
CA PRO A 42 -0.32 -5.09 1.80
C PRO A 42 -0.06 -6.60 1.78
N GLY A 43 0.47 -7.11 0.65
CA GLY A 43 1.23 -8.35 0.55
C GLY A 43 2.26 -8.45 1.68
N SER A 44 1.79 -8.88 2.83
CA SER A 44 2.61 -9.42 3.88
C SER A 44 3.24 -10.66 3.28
N ILE A 45 4.55 -10.65 3.09
CA ILE A 45 5.32 -11.90 3.11
C ILE A 45 5.02 -12.50 4.49
N VAL A 46 3.96 -13.32 4.55
CA VAL A 46 3.63 -14.14 5.70
C VAL A 46 4.61 -15.28 5.61
N ALA A 47 5.51 -15.39 6.58
CA ALA A 47 6.34 -16.57 6.72
C ALA A 47 5.41 -17.79 6.63
N LYS A 48 5.63 -18.66 5.64
CA LYS A 48 4.74 -19.80 5.38
C LYS A 48 4.83 -20.70 6.61
N LEU A 49 3.72 -20.80 7.35
CA LEU A 49 3.67 -21.60 8.56
C LEU A 49 4.08 -23.05 8.24
N LYS A 50 4.85 -23.66 9.14
CA LYS A 50 5.18 -25.08 9.02
C LYS A 50 3.88 -25.88 9.03
N ARG A 51 3.84 -27.00 8.30
CA ARG A 51 2.60 -27.79 8.10
C ARG A 51 1.94 -28.18 9.43
N TRP A 52 2.74 -28.54 10.44
CA TRP A 52 2.29 -28.94 11.78
C TRP A 52 1.93 -27.78 12.71
N GLU A 53 2.26 -26.53 12.35
CA GLU A 53 1.92 -25.32 13.12
C GLU A 53 0.60 -24.68 12.66
N ARG A 54 -0.11 -25.31 11.71
CA ARG A 54 -1.41 -24.85 11.23
C ARG A 54 -2.48 -24.96 12.32
N LYS A 55 -3.54 -24.17 12.16
CA LYS A 55 -4.69 -24.16 13.07
C LYS A 55 -5.29 -25.56 13.17
N LYS A 56 -5.54 -26.01 14.39
CA LYS A 56 -6.30 -27.24 14.63
C LYS A 56 -7.76 -27.01 14.24
N CYS A 57 -8.33 -27.92 13.47
CA CYS A 57 -9.71 -27.84 13.02
C CYS A 57 -10.55 -28.97 13.63
N LYS A 58 -11.83 -28.68 13.84
CA LYS A 58 -12.89 -29.63 14.20
C LYS A 58 -13.27 -30.48 12.97
N PRO A 59 -14.03 -31.58 13.14
CA PRO A 59 -14.48 -32.41 12.01
C PRO A 59 -15.33 -31.63 10.98
N ASN A 60 -15.98 -30.54 11.38
CA ASN A 60 -16.70 -29.63 10.50
C ASN A 60 -15.81 -28.54 9.87
N CYS A 61 -14.50 -28.74 9.84
CA CYS A 61 -13.48 -27.84 9.28
C CYS A 61 -13.32 -26.47 9.97
N LEU A 62 -14.12 -26.15 11.00
CA LEU A 62 -13.97 -24.91 11.77
C LEU A 62 -12.74 -24.96 12.68
N PRO A 63 -12.03 -23.84 12.90
CA PRO A 63 -10.90 -23.81 13.82
C PRO A 63 -11.35 -24.02 15.26
N VAL A 64 -10.53 -24.72 16.04
CA VAL A 64 -10.70 -24.80 17.49
C VAL A 64 -10.33 -23.44 18.11
N LEU A 65 -11.22 -22.91 18.94
CA LEU A 65 -11.05 -21.61 19.61
C LEU A 65 -10.93 -21.81 21.12
N HIS A 66 -10.05 -21.05 21.75
CA HIS A 66 -9.89 -21.04 23.20
C HIS A 66 -10.76 -19.96 23.84
N LYS A 67 -11.29 -20.25 25.04
CA LYS A 67 -11.99 -19.26 25.88
C LYS A 67 -10.95 -18.37 26.55
N MET A 68 -11.05 -17.05 26.34
CA MET A 68 -10.13 -16.05 26.89
C MET A 68 -10.88 -15.12 27.86
N HIS A 69 -10.15 -14.52 28.81
CA HIS A 69 -10.69 -13.60 29.82
C HIS A 69 -10.63 -12.11 29.41
N VAL A 70 -9.93 -11.79 28.32
CA VAL A 70 -9.70 -10.42 27.84
C VAL A 70 -10.56 -10.08 26.62
N LYS A 71 -10.89 -8.80 26.45
CA LYS A 71 -11.65 -8.23 25.35
C LYS A 71 -10.86 -7.14 24.62
N LEU A 72 -11.35 -6.74 23.45
CA LEU A 72 -10.76 -5.64 22.66
C LEU A 72 -10.99 -4.33 23.40
N GLY A 73 -9.96 -3.48 23.47
CA GLY A 73 -10.02 -2.20 24.19
C GLY A 73 -9.75 -2.29 25.70
N ASP A 74 -9.54 -3.48 26.26
CA ASP A 74 -9.12 -3.60 27.67
C ASP A 74 -7.69 -3.06 27.84
N THR A 75 -7.45 -2.38 28.98
CA THR A 75 -6.11 -1.96 29.41
C THR A 75 -5.51 -3.04 30.30
N VAL A 76 -4.40 -3.65 29.88
CA VAL A 76 -3.76 -4.77 30.58
C VAL A 76 -2.29 -4.50 30.84
N LYS A 77 -1.76 -5.11 31.92
CA LYS A 77 -0.35 -5.06 32.30
C LYS A 77 0.34 -6.38 31.98
N VAL A 78 1.52 -6.31 31.38
CA VAL A 78 2.33 -7.50 31.07
C VAL A 78 2.97 -8.06 32.34
N ILE A 79 2.68 -9.32 32.67
CA ILE A 79 3.15 -9.99 33.91
C ILE A 79 4.57 -10.54 33.74
N SER A 80 4.87 -11.14 32.59
CA SER A 80 6.13 -11.84 32.31
C SER A 80 6.61 -11.61 30.88
N GLY A 81 7.89 -11.86 30.62
CA GLY A 81 8.56 -11.65 29.33
C GLY A 81 9.40 -10.37 29.28
N HIS A 82 9.90 -10.05 28.08
CA HIS A 82 10.78 -8.89 27.85
C HIS A 82 10.11 -7.56 28.21
N ASP A 83 8.83 -7.42 27.88
CA ASP A 83 8.07 -6.20 28.10
C ASP A 83 7.32 -6.18 29.45
N LYS A 84 7.84 -6.87 30.47
CA LYS A 84 7.25 -6.96 31.80
C LYS A 84 7.02 -5.57 32.40
N GLY A 85 5.84 -5.37 32.99
CA GLY A 85 5.48 -4.14 33.71
C GLY A 85 4.89 -3.04 32.83
N LYS A 86 5.03 -3.12 31.50
CA LYS A 86 4.37 -2.20 30.57
C LYS A 86 2.86 -2.40 30.59
N VAL A 87 2.13 -1.30 30.49
CA VAL A 87 0.67 -1.25 30.43
C VAL A 87 0.28 -0.75 29.05
N GLY A 88 -0.76 -1.34 28.46
CA GLY A 88 -1.26 -0.90 27.17
C GLY A 88 -2.66 -1.44 26.87
N GLU A 89 -3.25 -0.91 25.80
CA GLU A 89 -4.56 -1.34 25.32
C GLU A 89 -4.44 -2.46 24.29
N ILE A 90 -5.42 -3.37 24.29
CA ILE A 90 -5.49 -4.48 23.34
C ILE A 90 -6.10 -4.01 22.01
N THR A 91 -5.35 -4.17 20.92
CA THR A 91 -5.78 -3.85 19.55
C THR A 91 -6.48 -5.03 18.88
N GLU A 92 -5.87 -6.23 18.96
CA GLU A 92 -6.38 -7.43 18.27
C GLU A 92 -6.25 -8.68 19.15
N ILE A 93 -7.19 -9.61 18.99
CA ILE A 93 -7.22 -10.88 19.74
C ILE A 93 -7.23 -12.06 18.76
N ILE A 94 -6.23 -12.92 18.90
CA ILE A 94 -6.01 -14.13 18.10
C ILE A 94 -6.43 -15.36 18.92
N LYS A 95 -7.73 -15.68 18.90
CA LYS A 95 -8.35 -16.72 19.75
C LYS A 95 -7.87 -18.15 19.52
N HIS A 96 -7.42 -18.49 18.30
CA HIS A 96 -6.96 -19.84 17.97
C HIS A 96 -5.57 -20.16 18.54
N ASN A 97 -4.75 -19.14 18.80
CA ASN A 97 -3.43 -19.27 19.42
C ASN A 97 -3.40 -18.75 20.86
N SER A 98 -4.54 -18.25 21.38
CA SER A 98 -4.63 -17.54 22.67
C SER A 98 -3.63 -16.39 22.79
N LYS A 99 -3.38 -15.67 21.69
CA LYS A 99 -2.45 -14.53 21.63
C LYS A 99 -3.21 -13.22 21.48
N ILE A 100 -2.62 -12.14 21.97
CA ILE A 100 -3.13 -10.77 21.84
C ILE A 100 -2.05 -9.86 21.25
N VAL A 101 -2.49 -8.81 20.57
CA VAL A 101 -1.64 -7.72 20.10
C VAL A 101 -2.01 -6.46 20.88
N MET A 102 -1.03 -5.88 21.57
CA MET A 102 -1.18 -4.64 22.32
C MET A 102 -0.52 -3.49 21.58
N ARG A 103 -1.02 -2.27 21.77
CA ARG A 103 -0.37 -1.07 21.23
C ARG A 103 1.01 -0.88 21.84
N GLU A 104 1.99 -0.56 21.01
CA GLU A 104 3.36 -0.15 21.40
C GLU A 104 4.18 -1.18 22.21
N ILE A 105 3.74 -2.43 22.26
CA ILE A 105 4.40 -3.53 22.97
C ILE A 105 4.82 -4.61 21.97
N ASN A 106 6.00 -5.22 22.18
CA ASN A 106 6.60 -6.21 21.28
C ASN A 106 6.76 -5.70 19.83
N LEU A 107 7.24 -4.46 19.70
CA LEU A 107 7.56 -3.84 18.41
C LEU A 107 8.74 -4.55 17.75
N LYS A 108 8.61 -4.82 16.44
CA LYS A 108 9.64 -5.45 15.63
C LYS A 108 9.77 -4.72 14.30
N THR A 109 10.98 -4.33 13.95
CA THR A 109 11.26 -3.72 12.66
C THR A 109 11.28 -4.80 11.58
N LYS A 110 10.36 -4.70 10.64
CA LYS A 110 10.34 -5.53 9.44
C LYS A 110 10.72 -4.66 8.25
N HIS A 111 11.79 -5.01 7.57
CA HIS A 111 12.13 -4.43 6.27
C HIS A 111 11.10 -4.88 5.23
N VAL A 112 10.47 -3.91 4.57
CA VAL A 112 9.48 -4.09 3.52
C VAL A 112 10.07 -3.52 2.23
N LYS A 113 10.31 -4.41 1.27
CA LYS A 113 10.71 -4.00 -0.09
C LYS A 113 9.62 -3.11 -0.70
N SER A 114 10.04 -2.04 -1.37
CA SER A 114 9.13 -1.24 -2.19
C SER A 114 8.48 -2.11 -3.25
N ARG A 115 7.21 -1.83 -3.56
CA ARG A 115 6.45 -2.54 -4.60
C ARG A 115 6.33 -1.77 -5.90
N SER A 116 6.50 -0.46 -5.83
CA SER A 116 6.50 0.48 -6.94
C SER A 116 7.87 1.16 -7.02
N GLU A 117 8.24 1.58 -8.22
CA GLU A 117 9.51 2.25 -8.50
C GLU A 117 9.59 3.64 -7.85
N ASP A 118 8.44 4.29 -7.64
CA ASP A 118 8.35 5.66 -7.11
C ASP A 118 8.31 5.76 -5.58
N GLU A 119 8.19 4.63 -4.85
CA GLU A 119 8.09 4.63 -3.39
C GLU A 119 9.38 4.07 -2.76
N PRO A 120 10.03 4.80 -1.83
CA PRO A 120 11.21 4.29 -1.15
C PRO A 120 10.85 3.09 -0.25
N ALA A 121 11.77 2.11 -0.17
CA ALA A 121 11.63 0.96 0.71
C ALA A 121 11.60 1.40 2.19
N LYS A 122 10.76 0.75 3.01
CA LYS A 122 10.52 1.08 4.43
C LYS A 122 10.85 -0.07 5.37
#